data_AF-A0A4R7S7N7-F1
#
_entry.id   AF-A0A4R7S7N7-F1
#
_cell.length_a   1.000
_cell.length_b   1.000
_cell.length_c   1.000
_cell.angle_alpha   90.00
_cell.angle_beta   90.00
_cell.angle_gamma   90.00
#
_symmetry.space_group_name_H-M   'P 1'
#
loop_
_entity.id
_entity.type
_entity.pdbx_description
1 polymer ?
#
loop_
_entity_poly.entity_id
_entity_poly.type
_entity_poly.pdbx_seq_one_letter_code
_entity_poly.pdbx_strand_id
1 'polypeptide(L)'
;MGNSSSVGVPFPDGFFLDSYMKALPIKRLRPAFTLVEAIFTIAIIGIMASLAISAISNGARDSYRMVARQQQAAVQEALNAWIMSQTRVSAANGQEGVQVQSMETIRKTYNSLKVTSARFAKLKPDPKNADPNKRAGFLDEATILHFEEYSKDLGTDKLKSAALEGSRQYLSLPDWAEYDEPKVELLDD
;
A
#
# COMPACT_ATOMS: atom_id res chain seq x y z
N MET A 1 -35.95 -54.07 -63.87
CA MET A 1 -35.82 -55.36 -63.16
C MET A 1 -35.56 -55.06 -61.69
N GLY A 2 -36.31 -55.67 -60.76
CA GLY A 2 -36.16 -55.56 -59.29
C GLY A 2 -36.98 -54.42 -58.68
N ASN A 3 -38.28 -54.54 -58.39
CA ASN A 3 -38.96 -55.34 -57.36
C ASN A 3 -38.79 -54.77 -55.93
N SER A 4 -39.83 -54.14 -55.37
CA SER A 4 -40.58 -54.75 -54.26
C SER A 4 -41.80 -53.91 -53.90
N SER A 5 -42.91 -54.63 -53.79
CA SER A 5 -44.22 -54.21 -53.34
C SER A 5 -44.37 -54.49 -51.84
N SER A 6 -44.95 -53.57 -51.09
CA SER A 6 -45.67 -53.92 -49.86
C SER A 6 -46.93 -53.07 -49.72
N VAL A 7 -48.05 -53.69 -50.12
CA VAL A 7 -49.40 -53.30 -49.71
C VAL A 7 -49.73 -54.13 -48.48
N GLY A 8 -50.19 -53.49 -47.41
CA GLY A 8 -50.67 -54.15 -46.20
C GLY A 8 -51.51 -53.18 -45.36
N VAL A 9 -52.83 -53.30 -45.51
CA VAL A 9 -53.91 -52.57 -44.82
C VAL A 9 -54.09 -53.06 -43.35
N PRO A 10 -54.84 -52.33 -42.49
CA PRO A 10 -54.68 -52.35 -41.03
C PRO A 10 -55.76 -53.11 -40.18
N PHE A 11 -55.45 -53.25 -38.87
CA PHE A 11 -56.28 -53.47 -37.64
C PHE A 11 -56.90 -54.88 -37.36
N PRO A 12 -57.31 -55.24 -36.10
CA PRO A 12 -57.02 -54.72 -34.74
C PRO A 12 -56.78 -55.81 -33.63
N ASP A 13 -56.59 -55.34 -32.38
CA ASP A 13 -56.82 -55.95 -31.06
C ASP A 13 -55.87 -57.01 -30.45
N GLY A 14 -55.19 -56.59 -29.37
CA GLY A 14 -54.37 -57.43 -28.50
C GLY A 14 -53.91 -56.69 -27.25
N PHE A 15 -54.86 -56.44 -26.36
CA PHE A 15 -54.74 -55.85 -25.03
C PHE A 15 -53.84 -56.71 -24.13
N PHE A 16 -52.63 -56.27 -23.73
CA PHE A 16 -52.02 -56.71 -22.47
C PHE A 16 -51.06 -55.65 -21.92
N LEU A 17 -51.39 -55.20 -20.71
CA LEU A 17 -50.72 -54.21 -19.90
C LEU A 17 -49.31 -54.69 -19.50
N ASP A 18 -48.26 -54.19 -20.13
CA ASP A 18 -46.91 -54.31 -19.56
C ASP A 18 -46.54 -53.03 -18.79
N SER A 19 -47.10 -53.02 -17.58
CA SER A 19 -46.56 -52.43 -16.36
C SER A 19 -45.44 -51.39 -16.49
N TYR A 20 -45.83 -50.11 -16.43
CA TYR A 20 -44.95 -49.01 -16.08
C TYR A 20 -44.43 -49.15 -14.63
N MET A 21 -43.41 -49.97 -14.38
CA MET A 21 -42.63 -49.85 -13.14
C MET A 21 -41.59 -48.74 -13.30
N LYS A 22 -42.06 -47.51 -13.15
CA LYS A 22 -41.22 -46.34 -12.95
C LYS A 22 -40.58 -46.50 -11.56
N ALA A 23 -39.34 -46.98 -11.51
CA ALA A 23 -38.57 -46.99 -10.27
C ALA A 23 -38.54 -45.57 -9.70
N LEU A 24 -39.14 -45.39 -8.51
CA LEU A 24 -39.15 -44.10 -7.84
C LEU A 24 -37.71 -43.76 -7.43
N PRO A 25 -37.20 -42.55 -7.74
CA PRO A 25 -35.91 -42.12 -7.25
C PRO A 25 -35.99 -42.01 -5.73
N ILE A 26 -35.26 -42.86 -5.02
CA ILE A 26 -35.03 -42.72 -3.58
C ILE A 26 -34.23 -41.43 -3.41
N LYS A 27 -34.91 -40.32 -3.12
CA LYS A 27 -34.25 -39.09 -2.67
C LYS A 27 -33.61 -39.42 -1.33
N ARG A 28 -32.30 -39.65 -1.32
CA ARG A 28 -31.52 -39.61 -0.07
C ARG A 28 -31.76 -38.23 0.54
N LEU A 29 -32.44 -38.20 1.69
CA LEU A 29 -32.48 -37.01 2.53
C LEU A 29 -31.02 -36.71 2.88
N ARG A 30 -30.50 -35.59 2.36
CA ARG A 30 -29.24 -35.06 2.86
C ARG A 30 -29.48 -34.72 4.33
N PRO A 31 -28.62 -35.15 5.27
CA PRO A 31 -28.80 -34.77 6.67
C PRO A 31 -28.83 -33.23 6.71
N ALA A 32 -29.96 -32.68 7.15
CA ALA A 32 -30.10 -31.27 7.42
C ALA A 32 -29.49 -31.00 8.80
N PHE A 33 -28.81 -29.86 8.92
CA PHE A 33 -28.15 -29.44 10.16
C PHE A 33 -29.17 -29.35 11.30
N THR A 34 -28.86 -29.94 12.46
CA THR A 34 -29.72 -29.77 13.64
C THR A 34 -29.50 -28.38 14.24
N LEU A 35 -30.50 -27.84 14.94
CA LEU A 35 -30.38 -26.52 15.59
C LEU A 35 -29.23 -26.46 16.60
N VAL A 36 -29.01 -27.55 17.34
CA VAL A 36 -27.91 -27.67 18.31
C VAL A 36 -26.55 -27.65 17.60
N GLU A 37 -26.42 -28.42 16.51
CA GLU A 37 -25.21 -28.43 15.69
C GLU A 37 -24.93 -27.04 15.12
N ALA A 38 -25.96 -26.34 14.62
CA ALA A 38 -25.84 -25.00 14.04
C ALA A 38 -25.30 -23.97 15.06
N ILE A 39 -25.85 -23.97 16.27
CA ILE A 39 -25.42 -23.06 17.34
C ILE A 39 -23.97 -23.35 17.73
N PHE A 40 -23.59 -24.63 17.84
CA PHE A 40 -22.24 -25.01 18.21
C PHE A 40 -21.22 -24.61 17.14
N THR A 41 -21.55 -24.81 15.86
CA THR A 41 -20.69 -24.37 14.74
C THR A 41 -20.52 -22.86 14.70
N ILE A 42 -21.60 -22.09 14.85
CA ILE A 42 -21.54 -20.62 14.87
C ILE A 42 -20.70 -20.14 16.06
N ALA A 43 -20.84 -20.77 17.22
CA ALA A 43 -20.03 -20.44 18.40
C ALA A 43 -18.53 -20.67 18.15
N ILE A 44 -18.16 -21.83 17.59
CA ILE A 44 -16.75 -22.14 17.30
C ILE A 44 -16.18 -21.20 16.25
N ILE A 45 -16.92 -20.96 15.14
CA ILE A 45 -16.47 -20.04 14.09
C ILE A 45 -16.34 -18.62 14.65
N GLY A 46 -17.28 -18.17 15.49
CA GLY A 46 -17.22 -16.85 16.12
C GLY A 46 -15.97 -16.67 16.99
N ILE A 47 -15.64 -17.66 17.82
CA ILE A 47 -14.43 -17.63 18.65
C ILE A 47 -13.18 -17.59 17.76
N MET A 48 -13.06 -18.51 16.80
CA MET A 48 -11.89 -18.60 15.91
C MET A 48 -11.73 -17.34 15.05
N ALA A 49 -12.84 -16.77 14.54
CA ALA A 49 -12.83 -15.55 13.74
C ALA A 49 -12.33 -14.35 14.55
N SER A 50 -12.75 -14.20 15.81
CA SER A 50 -12.31 -13.08 16.66
C SER A 50 -10.79 -13.10 16.91
N LEU A 51 -10.21 -14.29 17.12
CA LEU A 51 -8.78 -14.47 17.31
C LEU A 51 -8.00 -14.26 16.01
N ALA A 52 -8.51 -14.79 14.89
CA ALA A 52 -7.90 -14.61 13.58
C ALA A 52 -7.85 -13.13 13.16
N ILE A 53 -8.94 -12.39 13.34
CA ILE A 53 -9.00 -10.95 13.06
C ILE A 53 -7.99 -10.19 13.92
N SER A 54 -7.91 -10.52 15.21
CA SER A 54 -6.97 -9.86 16.13
C SER A 54 -5.52 -10.13 15.73
N ALA A 55 -5.18 -11.38 15.38
CA ALA A 55 -3.83 -11.74 14.94
C ALA A 55 -3.44 -11.01 13.65
N ILE A 56 -4.33 -10.98 12.66
CA ILE A 56 -4.10 -10.27 11.38
C ILE A 56 -3.96 -8.77 11.62
N SER A 57 -4.83 -8.17 12.44
CA SER A 57 -4.76 -6.74 12.74
C SER A 57 -3.47 -6.35 13.44
N ASN A 58 -2.97 -7.19 14.36
CA ASN A 58 -1.71 -6.94 15.04
C ASN A 58 -0.52 -7.08 14.08
N GLY A 59 -0.51 -8.13 13.26
CA GLY A 59 0.53 -8.33 12.25
C GLY A 59 0.57 -7.21 11.20
N ALA A 60 -0.59 -6.72 10.77
CA ALA A 60 -0.69 -5.58 9.85
C ALA A 60 -0.12 -4.30 10.47
N ARG A 61 -0.50 -3.98 11.72
CA ARG A 61 0.04 -2.79 12.43
C ARG A 61 1.55 -2.86 12.64
N ASP A 62 2.06 -4.04 12.94
CA ASP A 62 3.51 -4.24 13.10
C ASP A 62 4.24 -4.01 11.77
N SER A 63 3.70 -4.57 10.68
CA SER A 63 4.23 -4.35 9.33
C SER A 63 4.22 -2.86 8.96
N TYR A 64 3.13 -2.13 9.25
CA TYR A 64 3.06 -0.68 9.01
C TYR A 64 4.11 0.09 9.81
N ARG A 65 4.34 -0.26 11.08
CA ARG A 65 5.39 0.36 11.90
C ARG A 65 6.79 0.10 11.37
N MET A 66 7.07 -1.08 10.85
CA MET A 66 8.35 -1.39 10.23
C MET A 66 8.56 -0.55 8.96
N VAL A 67 7.56 -0.47 8.09
CA VAL A 67 7.63 0.34 6.86
C VAL A 67 7.73 1.83 7.19
N ALA A 68 7.00 2.33 8.19
CA ALA A 68 7.11 3.72 8.64
C ALA A 68 8.53 4.07 9.11
N ARG A 69 9.20 3.15 9.84
CA ARG A 69 10.61 3.32 10.24
C ARG A 69 11.57 3.28 9.06
N GLN A 70 11.32 2.40 8.08
CA GLN A 70 12.11 2.36 6.85
C GLN A 70 11.96 3.66 6.05
N GLN A 71 10.74 4.19 5.96
CA GLN A 71 10.46 5.48 5.33
C GLN A 71 11.14 6.64 6.08
N GLN A 72 11.11 6.64 7.42
CA GLN A 72 11.87 7.61 8.22
C GLN A 72 13.37 7.55 7.88
N ALA A 73 13.95 6.36 7.82
CA ALA A 73 15.36 6.18 7.48
C ALA A 73 15.68 6.66 6.05
N ALA A 74 14.83 6.32 5.08
CA ALA A 74 15.00 6.77 3.69
C ALA A 74 14.96 8.31 3.58
N VAL A 75 14.03 8.97 4.27
CA VAL A 75 13.95 10.44 4.30
C VAL A 75 15.13 11.05 5.06
N GLN A 76 15.63 10.40 6.12
CA GLN A 76 16.83 10.83 6.84
C GLN A 76 18.08 10.74 5.96
N GLU A 77 18.25 9.66 5.20
CA GLU A 77 19.37 9.53 4.27
C GLU A 77 19.30 10.57 3.15
N ALA A 78 18.10 10.83 2.61
CA ALA A 78 17.89 11.89 1.63
C ALA A 78 18.23 13.28 2.19
N LEU A 79 17.87 13.55 3.45
CA LEU A 79 18.21 14.80 4.13
C LEU A 79 19.73 14.96 4.30
N ASN A 80 20.42 13.89 4.71
CA ASN A 80 21.87 13.87 4.83
C ASN A 80 22.56 14.10 3.48
N ALA A 81 22.08 13.44 2.42
CA ALA A 81 22.58 13.61 1.06
C ALA A 81 22.35 15.04 0.54
N TRP A 82 21.18 15.63 0.82
CA TRP A 82 20.89 17.02 0.49
C TRP A 82 21.86 17.97 1.19
N ILE A 83 22.14 17.79 2.49
CA ILE A 83 23.10 18.61 3.25
C ILE A 83 24.49 18.51 2.64
N MET A 84 24.98 17.29 2.39
CA MET A 84 26.28 17.07 1.74
C MET A 84 26.36 17.76 0.38
N SER A 85 25.27 17.78 -0.39
CA SER A 85 25.21 18.53 -1.65
C SER A 85 25.30 20.05 -1.46
N GLN A 86 24.73 20.61 -0.37
CA GLN A 86 24.83 22.04 -0.07
C GLN A 86 26.21 22.45 0.42
N THR A 87 26.97 21.54 1.05
CA THR A 87 28.36 21.84 1.46
C THR A 87 29.27 22.17 0.30
N ARG A 88 28.93 21.76 -0.93
CA ARG A 88 29.73 22.03 -2.14
C ARG A 88 28.99 23.03 -3.01
N VAL A 89 29.47 24.28 -3.04
CA VAL A 89 28.97 25.27 -4.01
C VAL A 89 29.97 25.35 -5.15
N SER A 90 29.50 25.00 -6.35
CA SER A 90 30.22 25.30 -7.58
C SER A 90 30.22 26.81 -7.78
N ALA A 91 31.39 27.43 -7.89
CA ALA A 91 31.48 28.87 -8.15
C ALA A 91 30.76 29.20 -9.47
N ALA A 92 29.90 30.23 -9.43
CA ALA A 92 28.93 30.55 -10.48
C ALA A 92 29.53 30.95 -11.86
N ASN A 93 30.84 30.85 -12.08
CA ASN A 93 31.53 31.39 -13.28
C ASN A 93 32.63 30.48 -13.85
N GLY A 94 32.53 29.15 -13.71
CA GLY A 94 33.51 28.22 -14.30
C GLY A 94 34.93 28.32 -13.71
N GLN A 95 35.10 29.04 -12.59
CA GLN A 95 36.31 28.99 -11.79
C GLN A 95 36.23 27.77 -10.87
N GLU A 96 37.20 26.86 -10.96
CA GLU A 96 37.38 25.71 -10.08
C GLU A 96 37.73 26.15 -8.65
N GLY A 97 36.79 26.78 -7.97
CA GLY A 97 36.83 27.04 -6.54
C GLY A 97 35.69 26.29 -5.90
N VAL A 98 35.98 25.16 -5.25
CA VAL A 98 35.01 24.48 -4.38
C VAL A 98 34.85 25.37 -3.15
N GLN A 99 33.84 26.25 -3.16
CA GLN A 99 33.50 26.99 -1.96
C GLN A 99 32.68 26.07 -1.05
N VAL A 100 33.23 25.81 0.14
CA VAL A 100 32.54 25.04 1.16
C VAL A 100 31.61 25.96 1.94
N GLN A 101 30.30 25.72 1.87
CA GLN A 101 29.36 26.45 2.72
C GLN A 101 29.52 26.03 4.18
N SER A 102 29.44 27.01 5.09
CA SER A 102 29.39 26.71 6.52
C SER A 102 28.10 25.97 6.87
N MET A 103 28.18 25.06 7.84
CA MET A 103 27.01 24.31 8.30
C MET A 103 25.89 25.23 8.82
N GLU A 104 26.29 26.37 9.40
CA GLU A 104 25.36 27.39 9.89
C GLU A 104 24.53 28.04 8.77
N THR A 105 25.14 28.27 7.60
CA THR A 105 24.41 28.78 6.42
C THR A 105 23.38 27.76 5.92
N ILE A 106 23.76 26.49 5.87
CA ILE A 106 22.87 25.39 5.45
C ILE A 106 21.70 25.26 6.42
N ARG A 107 21.99 25.30 7.73
CA ARG A 107 20.99 25.28 8.80
C ARG A 107 20.01 26.45 8.69
N LYS A 108 20.49 27.67 8.49
CA LYS A 108 19.63 28.86 8.27
C LYS A 108 18.75 28.68 7.04
N THR A 109 19.28 28.13 5.96
CA THR A 109 18.51 27.84 4.73
C THR A 109 17.42 26.82 5.01
N TYR A 110 17.73 25.73 5.71
CA TYR A 110 16.77 24.70 6.10
C TYR A 110 15.67 25.25 7.04
N ASN A 111 16.06 26.00 8.08
CA ASN A 111 15.12 26.60 9.06
C ASN A 111 14.32 27.80 8.51
N SER A 112 14.72 28.35 7.36
CA SER A 112 13.91 29.36 6.65
C SER A 112 12.61 28.77 6.11
N LEU A 113 12.59 27.47 5.83
CA LEU A 113 11.41 26.71 5.43
C LEU A 113 10.65 26.35 6.72
N LYS A 114 9.46 26.91 6.93
CA LYS A 114 8.75 26.78 8.22
C LYS A 114 7.97 25.49 8.40
N VAL A 115 7.69 24.78 7.32
CA VAL A 115 6.80 23.62 7.32
C VAL A 115 7.51 22.38 6.77
N THR A 116 7.16 21.22 7.33
CA THR A 116 7.70 19.90 6.94
C THR A 116 7.59 19.66 5.43
N SER A 117 6.44 19.98 4.83
CA SER A 117 6.23 19.84 3.38
C SER A 117 7.18 20.69 2.53
N ALA A 118 7.54 21.90 2.98
CA ALA A 118 8.49 22.76 2.28
C ALA A 118 9.93 22.25 2.41
N ARG A 119 10.28 21.68 3.56
CA ARG A 119 11.57 21.00 3.78
C ARG A 119 11.68 19.76 2.91
N PHE A 120 10.63 18.94 2.87
CA PHE A 120 10.55 17.76 2.02
C PHE A 120 10.67 18.11 0.52
N ALA A 121 10.13 19.26 0.09
CA ALA A 121 10.28 19.74 -1.29
C ALA A 121 11.74 19.96 -1.71
N LYS A 122 12.69 20.17 -0.79
CA LYS A 122 14.13 20.26 -1.10
C LYS A 122 14.77 18.91 -1.43
N LEU A 123 14.13 17.81 -1.05
CA LEU A 123 14.59 16.45 -1.32
C LEU A 123 14.14 15.95 -2.71
N LYS A 124 13.18 16.63 -3.33
CA LYS A 124 12.62 16.30 -4.63
C LYS A 124 13.57 16.70 -5.77
N PRO A 125 13.52 16.01 -6.92
CA PRO A 125 14.23 16.41 -8.12
C PRO A 125 13.69 17.75 -8.65
N ASP A 126 14.59 18.65 -9.00
CA ASP A 126 14.31 19.91 -9.68
C ASP A 126 14.93 19.88 -11.08
N PRO A 127 14.19 19.42 -12.11
CA PRO A 127 14.74 19.21 -13.45
C PRO A 127 15.26 20.49 -14.11
N LYS A 128 14.88 21.66 -13.60
CA LYS A 128 15.31 22.98 -14.11
C LYS A 128 16.58 23.49 -13.43
N ASN A 129 17.09 22.78 -12.42
CA ASN A 129 18.25 23.21 -11.66
C ASN A 129 19.57 23.02 -12.43
N ALA A 130 20.43 24.03 -12.36
CA ALA A 130 21.78 23.95 -12.92
C ALA A 130 22.63 22.89 -12.21
N ASP A 131 22.44 22.70 -10.89
CA ASP A 131 23.18 21.72 -10.08
C ASP A 131 22.73 20.29 -10.41
N PRO A 132 23.63 19.39 -10.85
CA PRO A 132 23.28 18.00 -11.19
C PRO A 132 22.63 17.23 -10.03
N ASN A 133 23.10 17.44 -8.80
CA ASN A 133 22.56 16.78 -7.61
C ASN A 133 21.11 17.19 -7.31
N LYS A 134 20.80 18.49 -7.44
CA LYS A 134 19.43 18.99 -7.25
C LYS A 134 18.52 18.56 -8.39
N ARG A 135 19.07 18.37 -9.59
CA ARG A 135 18.35 17.90 -10.77
C ARG A 135 17.89 16.45 -10.64
N ALA A 136 18.76 15.58 -10.13
CA ALA A 136 18.44 14.18 -9.87
C ALA A 136 17.54 14.00 -8.65
N GLY A 137 17.58 14.92 -7.68
CA GLY A 137 16.88 14.79 -6.41
C GLY A 137 17.62 13.85 -5.44
N PHE A 138 17.07 13.71 -4.24
CA PHE A 138 17.65 12.91 -3.15
C PHE A 138 16.74 11.75 -2.74
N LEU A 139 15.52 11.71 -3.28
CA LEU A 139 14.56 10.62 -3.16
C LEU A 139 14.17 10.15 -4.57
N ASP A 140 13.84 8.87 -4.69
CA ASP A 140 13.29 8.33 -5.92
C ASP A 140 11.88 8.87 -6.20
N GLU A 141 11.51 8.92 -7.48
CA GLU A 141 10.24 9.48 -7.94
C GLU A 141 9.03 8.74 -7.35
N ALA A 142 9.09 7.42 -7.21
CA ALA A 142 7.99 6.62 -6.67
C ALA A 142 7.73 6.95 -5.19
N THR A 143 8.77 7.06 -4.38
CA THR A 143 8.67 7.49 -2.98
C THR A 143 8.06 8.89 -2.87
N ILE A 144 8.47 9.82 -3.72
CA ILE A 144 7.95 11.19 -3.70
C ILE A 144 6.46 11.21 -4.03
N LEU A 145 6.06 10.56 -5.13
CA LEU A 145 4.66 10.46 -5.53
C LEU A 145 3.80 9.83 -4.43
N HIS A 146 4.33 8.81 -3.75
CA HIS A 146 3.63 8.17 -2.64
C HIS A 146 3.43 9.14 -1.46
N PHE A 147 4.43 9.93 -1.08
CA PHE A 147 4.26 10.92 -0.03
C PHE A 147 3.31 12.05 -0.45
N GLU A 148 3.31 12.47 -1.71
CA GLU A 148 2.42 13.51 -2.23
C GLU A 148 0.96 13.05 -2.30
N GLU A 149 0.72 11.79 -2.66
CA GLU A 149 -0.63 11.22 -2.73
C GLU A 149 -1.33 11.22 -1.36
N TYR A 150 -0.58 10.97 -0.29
CA TYR A 150 -1.09 10.87 1.08
C TYR A 150 -0.97 12.20 1.85
N SER A 151 -0.01 13.06 1.50
CA SER A 151 0.17 14.39 2.10
C SER A 151 -0.52 15.46 1.25
N LYS A 152 -1.83 15.33 1.07
CA LYS A 152 -2.65 16.19 0.18
C LYS A 152 -2.63 17.67 0.57
N ASP A 153 -2.31 17.97 1.82
CA ASP A 153 -2.24 19.32 2.34
C ASP A 153 -0.82 19.89 2.21
N LEU A 154 -0.59 20.66 1.14
CA LEU A 154 0.57 21.54 1.01
C LEU A 154 0.58 22.54 2.16
N GLY A 155 1.75 22.76 2.78
CA GLY A 155 1.89 23.70 3.89
C GLY A 155 1.66 23.10 5.28
N THR A 156 1.60 21.78 5.40
CA THR A 156 1.48 21.10 6.69
C THR A 156 2.83 20.70 7.28
N ASP A 157 2.84 20.55 8.60
CA ASP A 157 3.95 20.03 9.40
C ASP A 157 3.96 18.49 9.48
N LYS A 158 3.03 17.83 8.80
CA LYS A 158 2.87 16.37 8.82
C LYS A 158 3.07 15.80 7.42
N LEU A 159 4.06 14.91 7.28
CA LEU A 159 4.26 14.12 6.08
C LEU A 159 3.66 12.72 6.31
N LYS A 160 2.75 12.30 5.41
CA LYS A 160 1.96 11.08 5.49
C LYS A 160 2.22 10.16 4.29
N SER A 161 2.02 8.87 4.52
CA SER A 161 2.10 7.77 3.55
C SER A 161 1.09 6.70 3.94
N ALA A 162 0.87 5.68 3.10
CA ALA A 162 -0.02 4.57 3.44
C ALA A 162 0.39 3.85 4.74
N ALA A 163 1.69 3.64 4.92
CA ALA A 163 2.21 2.97 6.11
C ALA A 163 2.07 3.83 7.37
N LEU A 164 2.32 5.13 7.24
CA LEU A 164 2.18 6.10 8.34
C LEU A 164 0.72 6.24 8.78
N GLU A 165 -0.22 6.31 7.84
CA GLU A 165 -1.66 6.30 8.19
C GLU A 165 -2.07 4.97 8.85
N GLY A 166 -1.58 3.84 8.31
CA GLY A 166 -1.83 2.51 8.87
C GLY A 166 -1.28 2.32 10.30
N SER A 167 -0.18 3.00 10.65
CA SER A 167 0.39 3.00 12.00
C SER A 167 -0.13 4.12 12.90
N ARG A 168 -0.94 5.06 12.38
CA ARG A 168 -1.35 6.32 13.03
C ARG A 168 -0.16 7.18 13.43
N GLN A 169 0.77 7.34 12.51
CA GLN A 169 1.97 8.13 12.68
C GLN A 169 2.13 9.11 11.52
N TYR A 170 3.04 10.06 11.67
CA TYR A 170 3.47 10.96 10.61
C TYR A 170 4.95 11.27 10.77
N LEU A 171 5.58 11.70 9.68
CA LEU A 171 6.94 12.21 9.73
C LEU A 171 6.90 13.73 9.88
N SER A 172 7.74 14.25 10.77
CA SER A 172 8.02 15.66 10.93
C SER A 172 9.48 15.91 10.62
N LEU A 173 9.75 17.02 9.93
CA LEU A 173 11.09 17.52 9.70
C LEU A 173 11.20 18.78 10.56
N PRO A 174 11.55 18.71 11.87
CA PRO A 174 11.60 19.84 12.79
C PRO A 174 12.74 20.83 12.46
N ASP A 175 12.73 21.98 13.15
CA ASP A 175 13.81 22.96 13.08
C ASP A 175 15.13 22.30 13.47
N TRP A 176 16.18 22.56 12.69
CA TRP A 176 17.52 22.11 13.02
C TRP A 176 18.15 23.04 14.07
N ALA A 177 18.25 22.53 15.30
CA ALA A 177 18.89 23.22 16.42
C ALA A 177 20.37 23.51 16.18
N GLU A 178 20.89 24.55 16.82
CA GLU A 178 22.31 24.87 16.77
C GLU A 178 23.12 23.76 17.48
N TYR A 179 24.21 23.31 16.84
CA TYR A 179 25.08 22.22 17.30
C TYR A 179 24.45 20.81 17.38
N ASP A 180 23.23 20.61 16.90
CA ASP A 180 22.64 19.27 16.75
C ASP A 180 22.81 18.74 15.31
N GLU A 181 22.37 17.52 15.06
CA GLU A 181 22.18 16.97 13.72
C GLU A 181 20.73 17.14 13.25
N PRO A 182 20.49 17.33 11.96
CA PRO A 182 19.13 17.43 11.42
C PRO A 182 18.48 16.05 11.43
N LYS A 183 17.24 15.99 11.93
CA LYS A 183 16.53 14.74 12.20
C LYS A 183 15.18 14.72 11.50
N VAL A 184 14.78 13.54 11.08
CA VAL A 184 13.41 13.21 10.68
C VAL A 184 12.76 12.48 11.85
N GLU A 185 11.72 13.07 12.41
CA GLU A 185 11.01 12.53 13.56
C GLU A 185 9.78 11.74 13.12
N LEU A 186 9.61 10.54 13.69
CA LEU A 186 8.40 9.75 13.57
C LEU A 186 7.53 10.01 14.79
N LEU A 187 6.38 10.65 14.58
CA LEU A 187 5.46 11.09 15.63
C LEU A 187 4.12 10.39 15.49
N ASP A 188 3.41 10.19 16.61
CA ASP A 188 2.06 9.62 16.61
C ASP A 188 1.01 10.71 16.28
N ASP A 189 0.03 10.37 15.43
CA ASP A 189 -1.05 11.27 14.94
C ASP A 189 -2.21 11.44 15.93
#